data_AF-A0A3A5V939-F1
#
_entry.id   AF-A0A3A5V939-F1
#
_cell.length_a   1.000
_cell.length_b   1.000
_cell.length_c   1.000
_cell.angle_alpha   90.00
_cell.angle_beta   90.00
_cell.angle_gamma   90.00
#
_symmetry.space_group_name_H-M   'P 1'
#
loop_
_entity.id
_entity.type
_entity.pdbx_description
1 polymer ?
#
loop_
_entity_poly.entity_id
_entity_poly.type
_entity_poly.pdbx_seq_one_letter_code
_entity_poly.pdbx_strand_id
1 'polypeptide(L)'
;MDTSELIRNLKNSGVIIPKTIENAMLKVSIEDFTEHDYMGFYHDRPVVFLETPSGGVKTISAPHMIATLLHNLELDSGQHIVIYGAKGGYISALVAHIVGESGHVTVLDPSIEVINYISNNLRGYPTVDCHTISELSEVKLPKLNRVLVTGQIHGLPEWLSDGIEDGGFAIAPIGNMDSQRLLKLEKQGDSLFETDLGSVIFGPVDIDDTIVGTPSPEEMAELVEQVVELMSDIGIIEQDDRSKLYDLVAELRLLPDDLPPPEELDDPSQHPMMQLILQKGEWFVKLWPMIQSMIQPRIASYASPENTDQRDNHSDFIP
;
A
#
# COMPACT_ATOMS: atom_id res chain seq x y z
N MET A 1 22.60 -3.77 -13.27
CA MET A 1 21.60 -2.73 -13.57
C MET A 1 21.93 -1.54 -12.69
N ASP A 2 21.72 -0.34 -13.19
CA ASP A 2 22.12 0.90 -12.50
C ASP A 2 20.94 1.88 -12.49
N THR A 3 20.87 2.72 -11.46
CA THR A 3 19.82 3.74 -11.27
C THR A 3 19.68 4.67 -12.49
N SER A 4 20.79 4.96 -13.17
CA SER A 4 20.79 5.75 -14.41
C SER A 4 19.95 5.11 -15.52
N GLU A 5 20.04 3.78 -15.65
CA GLU A 5 19.28 3.03 -16.64
C GLU A 5 17.80 2.96 -16.29
N LEU A 6 17.49 2.72 -15.00
CA LEU A 6 16.12 2.77 -14.47
C LEU A 6 15.45 4.12 -14.79
N ILE A 7 16.08 5.24 -14.40
CA ILE A 7 15.54 6.59 -14.64
C ILE A 7 15.30 6.85 -16.13
N ARG A 8 16.24 6.44 -16.99
CA ARG A 8 16.09 6.57 -18.44
C ARG A 8 14.87 5.80 -18.95
N ASN A 9 14.68 4.57 -18.50
CA ASN A 9 13.55 3.74 -18.90
C ASN A 9 12.22 4.35 -18.43
N LEU A 10 12.13 4.82 -17.18
CA LEU A 10 10.94 5.49 -16.66
C LEU A 10 10.56 6.72 -17.49
N LYS A 11 11.55 7.58 -17.83
CA LYS A 11 11.31 8.75 -18.69
C LYS A 11 10.83 8.35 -20.09
N ASN A 12 11.41 7.30 -20.68
CA ASN A 12 10.97 6.80 -21.98
C ASN A 12 9.53 6.26 -21.95
N SER A 13 9.09 5.74 -20.81
CA SER A 13 7.70 5.30 -20.57
C SER A 13 6.74 6.43 -20.21
N GLY A 14 7.19 7.69 -20.23
CA GLY A 14 6.35 8.87 -19.97
C GLY A 14 6.28 9.31 -18.50
N VAL A 15 7.03 8.69 -17.60
CA VAL A 15 7.10 9.13 -16.19
C VAL A 15 7.84 10.47 -16.10
N ILE A 16 7.21 11.45 -15.46
CA ILE A 16 7.78 12.78 -15.27
C ILE A 16 8.79 12.71 -14.13
N ILE A 17 10.08 12.91 -14.47
CA ILE A 17 11.18 12.93 -13.49
C ILE A 17 11.95 14.25 -13.64
N PRO A 18 11.59 15.29 -12.87
CA PRO A 18 12.34 16.55 -12.77
C PRO A 18 13.79 16.32 -12.38
N LYS A 19 14.67 17.27 -12.75
CA LYS A 19 16.12 17.11 -12.51
C LYS A 19 16.48 17.03 -11.02
N THR A 20 15.74 17.70 -10.16
CA THR A 20 15.89 17.63 -8.69
C THR A 20 15.66 16.20 -8.17
N ILE A 21 14.58 15.56 -8.62
CA ILE A 21 14.23 14.18 -8.27
C ILE A 21 15.23 13.19 -8.86
N GLU A 22 15.60 13.34 -10.14
CA GLU A 22 16.63 12.52 -10.78
C GLU A 22 17.95 12.57 -10.00
N ASN A 23 18.40 13.77 -9.60
CA ASN A 23 19.64 13.92 -8.84
C ASN A 23 19.56 13.27 -7.45
N ALA A 24 18.40 13.30 -6.80
CA ALA A 24 18.20 12.62 -5.53
C ALA A 24 18.24 11.09 -5.70
N MET A 25 17.52 10.55 -6.70
CA MET A 25 17.52 9.11 -7.00
C MET A 25 18.92 8.59 -7.34
N LEU A 26 19.73 9.35 -8.08
CA LEU A 26 21.12 8.99 -8.40
C LEU A 26 22.06 8.98 -7.19
N LYS A 27 21.71 9.68 -6.10
CA LYS A 27 22.56 9.80 -4.90
C LYS A 27 22.16 8.86 -3.77
N VAL A 28 20.88 8.53 -3.66
CA VAL A 28 20.35 7.67 -2.60
C VAL A 28 20.25 6.25 -3.14
N SER A 29 21.06 5.34 -2.62
CA SER A 29 21.00 3.93 -3.05
C SER A 29 19.84 3.21 -2.37
N ILE A 30 19.08 2.43 -3.13
CA ILE A 30 18.01 1.58 -2.58
C ILE A 30 18.57 0.47 -1.68
N GLU A 31 19.81 0.05 -1.93
CA GLU A 31 20.51 -1.00 -1.18
C GLU A 31 20.66 -0.67 0.31
N ASP A 32 20.68 0.62 0.66
CA ASP A 32 20.82 1.09 2.05
C ASP A 32 19.52 0.96 2.86
N PHE A 33 18.40 0.60 2.21
CA PHE A 33 17.05 0.62 2.81
C PHE A 33 16.37 -0.75 2.86
N THR A 34 17.02 -1.81 2.38
CA THR A 34 16.52 -3.18 2.49
C THR A 34 17.65 -4.20 2.50
N GLU A 35 17.54 -5.21 3.36
CA GLU A 35 18.40 -6.40 3.36
C GLU A 35 17.84 -7.53 2.47
N HIS A 36 16.61 -7.37 1.96
CA HIS A 36 15.96 -8.30 1.05
C HIS A 36 16.43 -8.08 -0.40
N ASP A 37 15.97 -8.93 -1.33
CA ASP A 37 16.29 -8.77 -2.75
C ASP A 37 15.70 -7.46 -3.31
N TYR A 38 16.58 -6.51 -3.61
CA TYR A 38 16.24 -5.22 -4.19
C TYR A 38 16.33 -5.22 -5.72
N MET A 39 16.73 -6.33 -6.38
CA MET A 39 16.95 -6.35 -7.83
C MET A 39 15.69 -6.01 -8.63
N GLY A 40 14.51 -6.35 -8.09
CA GLY A 40 13.21 -5.98 -8.66
C GLY A 40 13.02 -4.46 -8.78
N PHE A 41 13.66 -3.66 -7.93
CA PHE A 41 13.57 -2.20 -7.96
C PHE A 41 14.09 -1.63 -9.29
N TYR A 42 15.19 -2.16 -9.82
CA TYR A 42 15.74 -1.75 -11.11
C TYR A 42 14.86 -2.14 -12.32
N HIS A 43 13.84 -2.97 -12.09
CA HIS A 43 12.80 -3.34 -13.05
C HIS A 43 11.46 -2.65 -12.76
N ASP A 44 11.49 -1.55 -12.02
CA ASP A 44 10.31 -0.76 -11.66
C ASP A 44 9.26 -1.55 -10.85
N ARG A 45 9.70 -2.36 -9.88
CA ARG A 45 8.83 -3.13 -8.99
C ARG A 45 9.00 -2.69 -7.54
N PRO A 46 7.93 -2.81 -6.72
CA PRO A 46 8.08 -2.71 -5.27
C PRO A 46 9.03 -3.80 -4.76
N VAL A 47 9.74 -3.50 -3.68
CA VAL A 47 10.66 -4.44 -3.04
C VAL A 47 10.37 -4.51 -1.55
N VAL A 48 10.52 -5.70 -0.96
CA VAL A 48 10.30 -5.90 0.47
C VAL A 48 11.41 -5.21 1.27
N PHE A 49 11.09 -4.62 2.41
CA PHE A 49 12.10 -4.13 3.36
C PHE A 49 11.95 -4.69 4.77
N LEU A 50 10.76 -5.17 5.13
CA LEU A 50 10.49 -5.75 6.42
C LEU A 50 9.48 -6.88 6.28
N GLU A 51 9.77 -8.01 6.90
CA GLU A 51 8.86 -9.12 7.12
C GLU A 51 8.86 -9.44 8.61
N THR A 52 7.69 -9.40 9.24
CA THR A 52 7.54 -9.73 10.66
C THR A 52 7.41 -11.25 10.84
N PRO A 53 7.74 -11.79 12.02
CA PRO A 53 7.53 -13.21 12.32
C PRO A 53 6.06 -13.66 12.20
N SER A 54 5.10 -12.74 12.35
CA SER A 54 3.67 -12.98 12.17
C SER A 54 3.22 -12.99 10.70
N GLY A 55 4.13 -12.77 9.75
CA GLY A 55 3.84 -12.79 8.31
C GLY A 55 3.42 -11.44 7.73
N GLY A 56 3.53 -10.35 8.49
CA GLY A 56 3.31 -9.00 7.98
C GLY A 56 4.46 -8.60 7.05
N VAL A 57 4.14 -8.09 5.87
CA VAL A 57 5.13 -7.68 4.86
C VAL A 57 4.97 -6.20 4.55
N LYS A 58 6.08 -5.46 4.51
CA LYS A 58 6.11 -4.07 4.04
C LYS A 58 7.07 -3.91 2.87
N THR A 59 6.67 -3.05 1.93
CA THR A 59 7.42 -2.79 0.71
C THR A 59 7.80 -1.32 0.56
N ILE A 60 8.94 -1.11 -0.09
CA ILE A 60 9.31 0.15 -0.71
C ILE A 60 8.57 0.19 -2.06
N SER A 61 7.93 1.31 -2.37
CA SER A 61 7.18 1.48 -3.61
C SER A 61 8.03 1.32 -4.86
N ALA A 62 7.37 0.99 -5.97
CA ALA A 62 8.00 1.00 -7.29
C ALA A 62 8.58 2.40 -7.64
N PRO A 63 9.72 2.46 -8.33
CA PRO A 63 10.35 3.70 -8.79
C PRO A 63 9.43 4.69 -9.52
N HIS A 64 8.57 4.25 -10.44
CA HIS A 64 7.63 5.15 -11.13
C HIS A 64 6.70 5.84 -10.15
N MET A 65 6.24 5.10 -9.13
CA MET A 65 5.34 5.60 -8.11
C MET A 65 6.06 6.61 -7.22
N ILE A 66 7.29 6.29 -6.79
CA ILE A 66 8.13 7.22 -6.03
C ILE A 66 8.33 8.52 -6.81
N ALA A 67 8.69 8.45 -8.10
CA ALA A 67 8.84 9.62 -8.94
C ALA A 67 7.53 10.42 -9.06
N THR A 68 6.40 9.75 -9.22
CA THR A 68 5.06 10.37 -9.31
C THR A 68 4.68 11.09 -8.01
N LEU A 69 4.91 10.47 -6.85
CA LEU A 69 4.65 11.07 -5.54
C LEU A 69 5.53 12.31 -5.33
N LEU A 70 6.84 12.19 -5.57
CA LEU A 70 7.78 13.30 -5.41
C LEU A 70 7.49 14.46 -6.37
N HIS A 71 7.08 14.16 -7.60
CA HIS A 71 6.73 15.19 -8.57
C HIS A 71 5.52 16.02 -8.11
N ASN A 72 4.46 15.35 -7.63
CA ASN A 72 3.23 16.01 -7.19
C ASN A 72 3.38 16.69 -5.82
N LEU A 73 4.38 16.30 -5.02
CA LEU A 73 4.61 16.89 -3.70
C LEU A 73 5.19 18.32 -3.77
N GLU A 74 5.60 18.77 -4.96
CA GLU A 74 6.04 20.15 -5.23
C GLU A 74 7.11 20.63 -4.24
N LEU A 75 8.13 19.79 -4.07
CA LEU A 75 9.21 20.01 -3.11
C LEU A 75 10.11 21.18 -3.50
N ASP A 76 10.46 21.99 -2.51
CA ASP A 76 11.44 23.07 -2.61
C ASP A 76 12.40 23.08 -1.40
N SER A 77 13.54 23.73 -1.56
CA SER A 77 14.57 23.80 -0.52
C SER A 77 14.06 24.52 0.74
N GLY A 78 14.43 24.01 1.91
CA GLY A 78 14.05 24.60 3.20
C GLY A 78 12.65 24.24 3.69
N GLN A 79 11.87 23.47 2.93
CA GLN A 79 10.55 23.03 3.38
C GLN A 79 10.63 21.97 4.48
N HIS A 80 9.58 21.92 5.31
CA HIS A 80 9.33 20.80 6.21
C HIS A 80 8.23 19.92 5.63
N ILE A 81 8.56 18.65 5.41
CA ILE A 81 7.67 17.64 4.85
C ILE A 81 7.31 16.63 5.92
N VAL A 82 6.03 16.27 6.02
CA VAL A 82 5.57 15.16 6.87
C VAL A 82 5.20 13.96 6.00
N ILE A 83 5.74 12.80 6.34
CA ILE A 83 5.50 11.54 5.65
C ILE A 83 4.81 10.59 6.61
N TYR A 84 3.59 10.15 6.29
CA TYR A 84 2.86 9.14 7.05
C TYR A 84 2.89 7.79 6.33
N GLY A 85 3.43 6.77 7.00
CA GLY A 85 3.86 5.51 6.40
C GLY A 85 5.33 5.62 5.96
N ALA A 86 6.20 4.82 6.56
CA ALA A 86 7.65 5.01 6.46
C ALA A 86 8.31 4.43 5.21
N LYS A 87 7.73 3.36 4.62
CA LYS A 87 8.21 2.69 3.41
C LYS A 87 9.73 2.50 3.31
N GLY A 88 10.31 1.86 4.31
CA GLY A 88 11.73 1.55 4.40
C GLY A 88 12.64 2.76 4.62
N GLY A 89 12.11 3.99 4.60
CA GLY A 89 12.86 5.24 4.73
C GLY A 89 13.42 5.79 3.41
N TYR A 90 13.33 5.05 2.31
CA TYR A 90 13.94 5.44 1.03
C TYR A 90 13.37 6.76 0.50
N ILE A 91 12.03 6.91 0.50
CA ILE A 91 11.41 8.17 0.04
C ILE A 91 11.75 9.35 0.95
N SER A 92 11.87 9.12 2.26
CA SER A 92 12.27 10.13 3.24
C SER A 92 13.69 10.63 2.98
N ALA A 93 14.61 9.73 2.64
CA ALA A 93 15.97 10.08 2.23
C ALA A 93 16.01 10.90 0.93
N LEU A 94 15.18 10.55 -0.06
CA LEU A 94 15.04 11.33 -1.29
C LEU A 94 14.51 12.74 -1.00
N VAL A 95 13.46 12.85 -0.19
CA VAL A 95 12.88 14.14 0.22
C VAL A 95 13.92 14.98 0.96
N ALA A 96 14.63 14.39 1.93
CA ALA A 96 15.69 15.06 2.68
C ALA A 96 16.78 15.61 1.76
N HIS A 97 17.13 14.87 0.71
CA HIS A 97 18.09 15.33 -0.30
C HIS A 97 17.58 16.54 -1.11
N ILE A 98 16.28 16.58 -1.41
CA ILE A 98 15.66 17.65 -2.21
C ILE A 98 15.47 18.93 -1.37
N VAL A 99 14.98 18.82 -0.13
CA VAL A 99 14.75 19.99 0.73
C VAL A 99 16.06 20.55 1.30
N GLY A 100 17.09 19.72 1.43
CA GLY A 100 18.44 20.11 1.85
C GLY A 100 18.57 20.37 3.36
N GLU A 101 19.75 20.84 3.78
CA GLU A 101 20.12 21.00 5.20
C GLU A 101 19.29 22.06 5.95
N SER A 102 18.66 22.99 5.24
CA SER A 102 17.74 23.98 5.82
C SER A 102 16.29 23.50 5.91
N GLY A 103 15.98 22.36 5.30
CA GLY A 103 14.66 21.73 5.37
C GLY A 103 14.62 20.63 6.43
N HIS A 104 13.46 20.01 6.55
CA HIS A 104 13.24 18.94 7.54
C HIS A 104 12.25 17.91 7.02
N VAL A 105 12.38 16.66 7.47
CA VAL A 105 11.44 15.58 7.17
C VAL A 105 11.04 14.92 8.47
N THR A 106 9.74 14.85 8.74
CA THR A 106 9.21 14.05 9.85
C THR A 106 8.50 12.83 9.30
N VAL A 107 8.98 11.66 9.65
CA VAL A 107 8.41 10.36 9.27
C VAL A 107 7.59 9.84 10.43
N LEU A 108 6.35 9.48 10.15
CA LEU A 108 5.38 8.95 11.09
C LEU A 108 4.92 7.58 10.62
N ASP A 109 4.90 6.59 11.51
CA ASP A 109 4.38 5.25 11.22
C ASP A 109 3.64 4.70 12.45
N PRO A 110 2.54 3.93 12.28
CA PRO A 110 1.89 3.26 13.41
C PRO A 110 2.81 2.24 14.10
N SER A 111 3.68 1.57 13.35
CA SER A 111 4.48 0.46 13.85
C SER A 111 5.83 0.91 14.41
N ILE A 112 6.05 0.63 15.69
CA ILE A 112 7.35 0.85 16.34
C ILE A 112 8.47 0.00 15.73
N GLU A 113 8.14 -1.20 15.22
CA GLU A 113 9.10 -2.07 14.55
C GLU A 113 9.60 -1.43 13.25
N VAL A 114 8.67 -0.87 12.46
CA VAL A 114 9.00 -0.11 11.25
C VAL A 114 9.84 1.12 11.60
N ILE A 115 9.46 1.90 12.63
CA ILE A 115 10.23 3.07 13.05
C ILE A 115 11.66 2.69 13.49
N ASN A 116 11.82 1.61 14.25
CA ASN A 116 13.15 1.13 14.66
C ASN A 116 14.00 0.70 13.47
N TYR A 117 13.39 0.01 12.49
CA TYR A 117 14.04 -0.42 11.27
C TYR A 117 14.57 0.79 10.47
N ILE A 118 13.68 1.73 10.11
CA ILE A 118 14.06 2.88 9.27
C ILE A 118 15.02 3.83 9.98
N SER A 119 14.91 3.98 11.31
CA SER A 119 15.76 4.89 12.07
C SER A 119 17.23 4.49 11.96
N ASN A 120 17.53 3.20 11.77
CA ASN A 120 18.89 2.74 11.52
C ASN A 120 19.38 3.11 10.12
N ASN A 121 18.54 2.93 9.10
CA ASN A 121 18.86 3.25 7.70
C ASN A 121 18.99 4.78 7.49
N LEU A 122 18.25 5.56 8.27
CA LEU A 122 18.20 7.02 8.18
C LEU A 122 19.24 7.75 9.06
N ARG A 123 20.13 7.04 9.78
CA ARG A 123 21.16 7.67 10.63
C ARG A 123 22.06 8.68 9.91
N GLY A 124 22.24 8.51 8.59
CA GLY A 124 23.01 9.43 7.75
C GLY A 124 22.30 10.71 7.35
N TYR A 125 21.02 10.88 7.73
CA TYR A 125 20.16 11.99 7.31
C TYR A 125 19.76 12.84 8.53
N PRO A 126 20.57 13.85 8.91
CA PRO A 126 20.39 14.60 10.17
C PRO A 126 19.14 15.49 10.19
N THR A 127 18.49 15.70 9.05
CA THR A 127 17.24 16.46 8.90
C THR A 127 16.00 15.57 8.86
N VAL A 128 16.13 14.29 9.25
CA VAL A 128 15.03 13.32 9.25
C VAL A 128 14.80 12.84 10.68
N ASP A 129 13.60 13.10 11.20
CA ASP A 129 13.12 12.55 12.46
C ASP A 129 12.08 11.46 12.21
N CYS A 130 12.14 10.37 12.97
CA CYS A 130 11.21 9.25 12.86
C CYS A 130 10.48 9.07 14.18
N HIS A 131 9.15 9.02 14.14
CA HIS A 131 8.31 8.86 15.32
C HIS A 131 7.16 7.90 15.06
N THR A 132 6.69 7.27 16.12
CA THR A 132 5.41 6.56 16.08
C THR A 132 4.24 7.52 16.21
N ILE A 133 3.06 7.14 15.72
CA ILE A 133 1.85 7.96 15.88
C ILE A 133 1.47 8.17 17.35
N SER A 134 1.76 7.21 18.22
CA SER A 134 1.52 7.34 19.67
C SER A 134 2.38 8.44 20.32
N GLU A 135 3.50 8.83 19.72
CA GLU A 135 4.40 9.89 20.21
C GLU A 135 3.98 11.28 19.71
N LEU A 136 2.96 11.40 18.85
CA LEU A 136 2.57 12.66 18.20
C LEU A 136 2.27 13.79 19.20
N SER A 137 1.73 13.47 20.38
CA SER A 137 1.46 14.46 21.44
C SER A 137 2.73 15.06 22.06
N GLU A 138 3.86 14.35 21.96
CA GLU A 138 5.16 14.79 22.47
C GLU A 138 5.98 15.48 21.37
N VAL A 139 5.67 15.20 20.10
CA VAL A 139 6.29 15.80 18.92
C VAL A 139 5.65 17.15 18.61
N LYS A 140 6.44 18.22 18.65
CA LYS A 140 5.99 19.54 18.18
C LYS A 140 6.07 19.63 16.66
N LEU A 141 5.05 19.12 15.98
CA LEU A 141 4.90 19.35 14.54
C LEU A 141 4.60 20.84 14.29
N PRO A 142 5.26 21.48 13.31
CA PRO A 142 4.79 22.75 12.82
C PRO A 142 3.49 22.56 12.03
N LYS A 143 2.92 23.68 11.61
CA LYS A 143 1.84 23.68 10.63
C LYS A 143 2.26 22.91 9.38
N LEU A 144 1.39 22.02 8.90
CA LEU A 144 1.73 21.08 7.83
C LEU A 144 1.48 21.72 6.47
N ASN A 145 2.54 22.08 5.76
CA ASN A 145 2.43 22.67 4.42
C ASN A 145 2.37 21.61 3.31
N ARG A 146 3.13 20.53 3.45
CA ARG A 146 3.21 19.41 2.51
C ARG A 146 3.21 18.10 3.28
N VAL A 147 2.24 17.26 2.97
CA VAL A 147 2.08 15.94 3.59
C VAL A 147 2.05 14.87 2.51
N LEU A 148 2.75 13.78 2.77
CA LEU A 148 2.72 12.60 1.93
C LEU A 148 2.26 11.40 2.77
N VAL A 149 1.13 10.79 2.40
CA VAL A 149 0.72 9.50 2.94
C VAL A 149 1.14 8.42 1.96
N THR A 150 1.86 7.41 2.46
CA THR A 150 2.44 6.36 1.63
C THR A 150 1.85 4.99 1.89
N GLY A 151 0.66 4.88 2.46
CA GLY A 151 -0.13 3.64 2.52
C GLY A 151 -1.61 3.93 2.34
N GLN A 152 -2.38 2.91 1.97
CA GLN A 152 -3.82 3.04 1.79
C GLN A 152 -4.49 3.49 3.09
N ILE A 153 -5.43 4.43 2.93
CA ILE A 153 -6.31 4.92 3.99
C ILE A 153 -7.73 5.10 3.43
N HIS A 154 -8.75 5.04 4.29
CA HIS A 154 -10.14 5.34 3.87
C HIS A 154 -10.43 6.84 3.77
N GLY A 155 -9.65 7.65 4.47
CA GLY A 155 -9.71 9.11 4.49
C GLY A 155 -8.59 9.67 5.35
N LEU A 156 -8.31 10.97 5.27
CA LEU A 156 -7.27 11.57 6.10
C LEU A 156 -7.64 11.45 7.59
N PRO A 157 -6.71 11.03 8.46
CA PRO A 157 -6.89 11.13 9.90
C PRO A 157 -7.13 12.58 10.34
N GLU A 158 -7.96 12.79 11.37
CA GLU A 158 -8.34 14.14 11.84
C GLU A 158 -7.12 15.00 12.18
N TRP A 159 -6.13 14.44 12.88
CA TRP A 159 -4.91 15.16 13.24
C TRP A 159 -4.16 15.70 12.01
N LEU A 160 -4.27 15.02 10.87
CA LEU A 160 -3.62 15.41 9.63
C LEU A 160 -4.45 16.45 8.89
N SER A 161 -5.76 16.23 8.73
CA SER A 161 -6.65 17.24 8.10
C SER A 161 -6.66 18.57 8.87
N ASP A 162 -6.60 18.51 10.20
CA ASP A 162 -6.59 19.69 11.06
C ASP A 162 -5.21 20.35 11.08
N GLY A 163 -4.13 19.56 11.05
CA GLY A 163 -2.75 20.03 11.07
C GLY A 163 -2.30 20.72 9.78
N ILE A 164 -2.92 20.38 8.63
CA ILE A 164 -2.65 21.07 7.36
C ILE A 164 -3.00 22.56 7.50
N GLU A 165 -2.10 23.42 7.04
CA GLU A 165 -2.33 24.86 7.00
C GLU A 165 -3.06 25.31 5.73
N ASP A 166 -3.59 26.53 5.76
CA ASP A 166 -4.22 27.16 4.59
C ASP A 166 -3.20 27.26 3.44
N GLY A 167 -3.58 26.75 2.26
CA GLY A 167 -2.71 26.60 1.08
C GLY A 167 -1.75 25.41 1.15
N GLY A 168 -1.74 24.65 2.24
CA GLY A 168 -1.05 23.37 2.35
C GLY A 168 -1.87 22.23 1.74
N PHE A 169 -1.23 21.08 1.51
CA PHE A 169 -1.93 19.90 0.98
C PHE A 169 -1.34 18.58 1.46
N ALA A 170 -2.16 17.53 1.37
CA ALA A 170 -1.74 16.13 1.48
C ALA A 170 -1.86 15.41 0.15
N ILE A 171 -0.93 14.49 -0.12
CA ILE A 171 -1.07 13.47 -1.18
C ILE A 171 -1.29 12.14 -0.49
N ALA A 172 -2.40 11.46 -0.80
CA ALA A 172 -2.73 10.19 -0.17
C ALA A 172 -3.44 9.23 -1.14
N PRO A 173 -3.12 7.93 -1.10
CA PRO A 173 -3.94 6.90 -1.73
C PRO A 173 -5.18 6.63 -0.86
N ILE A 174 -6.35 7.02 -1.37
CA ILE A 174 -7.64 6.93 -0.67
C ILE A 174 -8.56 5.95 -1.37
N GLY A 175 -9.15 5.03 -0.61
CA GLY A 175 -10.11 4.05 -1.11
C GLY A 175 -10.05 2.75 -0.33
N ASN A 176 -10.58 1.68 -0.91
CA ASN A 176 -10.52 0.34 -0.35
C ASN A 176 -9.25 -0.37 -0.83
N MET A 177 -8.86 -1.49 -0.20
CA MET A 177 -7.64 -2.23 -0.57
C MET A 177 -7.53 -2.50 -2.08
N ASP A 178 -8.63 -2.89 -2.74
CA ASP A 178 -8.63 -3.29 -4.15
C ASP A 178 -8.93 -2.13 -5.13
N SER A 179 -9.29 -0.95 -4.63
CA SER A 179 -9.64 0.20 -5.46
C SER A 179 -9.35 1.51 -4.74
N GLN A 180 -8.26 2.16 -5.18
CA GLN A 180 -7.75 3.40 -4.57
C GLN A 180 -7.50 4.45 -5.65
N ARG A 181 -7.70 5.71 -5.27
CA ARG A 181 -7.30 6.87 -6.06
C ARG A 181 -6.21 7.62 -5.31
N LEU A 182 -5.17 8.04 -6.01
CA LEU A 182 -4.18 8.94 -5.46
C LEU A 182 -4.76 10.36 -5.50
N LEU A 183 -5.05 10.95 -4.35
CA LEU A 183 -5.66 12.27 -4.26
C LEU A 183 -4.66 13.28 -3.74
N LYS A 184 -4.68 14.49 -4.31
CA LYS A 184 -4.12 15.70 -3.71
C LYS A 184 -5.24 16.48 -3.03
N LEU A 185 -5.14 16.67 -1.73
CA LEU A 185 -6.14 17.30 -0.87
C LEU A 185 -5.60 18.64 -0.37
N GLU A 186 -6.02 19.73 -1.00
CA GLU A 186 -5.56 21.09 -0.69
C GLU A 186 -6.50 21.79 0.29
N LYS A 187 -5.96 22.41 1.33
CA LYS A 187 -6.76 23.11 2.33
C LYS A 187 -6.95 24.58 1.96
N GLN A 188 -8.21 25.00 1.92
CA GLN A 188 -8.61 26.38 1.72
C GLN A 188 -9.65 26.76 2.78
N GLY A 189 -9.24 27.54 3.77
CA GLY A 189 -10.00 27.79 4.99
C GLY A 189 -10.31 26.50 5.74
N ASP A 190 -11.59 26.23 5.97
CA ASP A 190 -12.07 25.04 6.70
C ASP A 190 -12.43 23.87 5.76
N SER A 191 -12.10 23.95 4.47
CA SER A 191 -12.46 22.95 3.47
C SER A 191 -11.23 22.34 2.80
N LEU A 192 -11.34 21.05 2.45
CA LEU A 192 -10.37 20.33 1.63
C LEU A 192 -10.92 20.19 0.21
N PHE A 193 -10.10 20.55 -0.77
CA PHE A 193 -10.41 20.43 -2.19
C PHE A 193 -9.57 19.32 -2.80
N GLU A 194 -10.24 18.41 -3.51
CA GLU A 194 -9.61 17.20 -4.03
C GLU A 194 -9.22 17.37 -5.50
N THR A 195 -8.01 16.93 -5.84
CA THR A 195 -7.57 16.70 -7.21
C THR A 195 -7.18 15.23 -7.35
N ASP A 196 -7.83 14.56 -8.29
CA ASP A 196 -7.58 13.14 -8.57
C ASP A 196 -6.36 12.98 -9.49
N LEU A 197 -5.35 12.26 -9.02
CA LEU A 197 -4.08 12.01 -9.71
C LEU A 197 -4.04 10.62 -10.39
N GLY A 198 -5.11 9.83 -10.29
CA GLY A 198 -5.26 8.54 -10.97
C GLY A 198 -5.39 7.35 -10.03
N SER A 199 -5.64 6.18 -10.64
CA SER A 199 -5.74 4.91 -9.91
C SER A 199 -4.37 4.41 -9.47
N VAL A 200 -4.30 3.90 -8.25
CA VAL A 200 -3.09 3.32 -7.66
C VAL A 200 -3.46 2.14 -6.79
N ILE A 201 -2.47 1.33 -6.41
CA ILE A 201 -2.62 0.37 -5.32
C ILE A 201 -1.45 0.47 -4.36
N PHE A 202 -1.78 0.69 -3.10
CA PHE A 202 -0.87 0.72 -1.98
C PHE A 202 -1.32 -0.34 -0.95
N GLY A 203 -0.37 -0.98 -0.29
CA GLY A 203 -0.67 -1.70 0.94
C GLY A 203 -1.12 -0.72 2.04
N PRO A 204 -1.78 -1.21 3.10
CA PRO A 204 -2.23 -0.40 4.21
C PRO A 204 -1.05 0.29 4.92
N VAL A 205 -1.32 1.40 5.61
CA VAL A 205 -0.30 2.12 6.39
C VAL A 205 0.18 1.29 7.57
N ASP A 206 -0.71 0.58 8.27
CA ASP A 206 -0.34 -0.31 9.37
C ASP A 206 0.24 -1.63 8.85
N ILE A 207 1.23 -2.19 9.53
CA ILE A 207 1.82 -3.49 9.20
C ILE A 207 0.95 -4.64 9.67
N ASP A 208 0.18 -4.46 10.74
CA ASP A 208 -0.70 -5.50 11.22
C ASP A 208 -1.79 -5.80 10.18
N ASP A 209 -2.24 -4.78 9.44
CA ASP A 209 -3.17 -4.90 8.31
C ASP A 209 -2.56 -5.59 7.07
N THR A 210 -1.25 -5.85 7.03
CA THR A 210 -0.62 -6.61 5.94
C THR A 210 -0.49 -8.09 6.24
N ILE A 211 -0.73 -8.51 7.47
CA ILE A 211 -0.74 -9.91 7.86
C ILE A 211 -1.92 -10.56 7.13
N VAL A 212 -1.63 -11.56 6.29
CA VAL A 212 -2.68 -12.38 5.69
C VAL A 212 -3.20 -13.31 6.78
N GLY A 213 -4.13 -12.78 7.59
CA GLY A 213 -4.87 -13.55 8.57
C GLY A 213 -5.85 -14.52 7.92
N THR A 214 -6.30 -15.51 8.68
CA THR A 214 -7.52 -16.24 8.28
C THR A 214 -8.67 -15.21 8.24
N PRO A 215 -9.40 -15.07 7.10
CA PRO A 215 -10.45 -14.05 6.96
C PRO A 215 -11.53 -14.23 8.02
N SER A 216 -12.19 -13.14 8.41
CA SER A 216 -13.36 -13.21 9.28
C SER A 216 -14.48 -14.03 8.60
N PRO A 217 -15.47 -14.54 9.35
CA PRO A 217 -16.62 -15.19 8.73
C PRO A 217 -17.34 -14.33 7.68
N GLU A 218 -17.51 -13.02 7.92
CA GLU A 218 -18.11 -12.12 6.92
C GLU A 218 -17.21 -11.97 5.68
N GLU A 219 -15.91 -11.72 5.86
CA GLU A 219 -14.95 -11.62 4.74
C GLU A 219 -14.89 -12.92 3.93
N MET A 220 -14.92 -14.07 4.60
CA MET A 220 -14.97 -15.37 3.95
C MET A 220 -16.27 -15.55 3.17
N ALA A 221 -17.40 -15.07 3.68
CA ALA A 221 -18.68 -15.11 2.99
C ALA A 221 -18.65 -14.26 1.71
N GLU A 222 -18.10 -13.03 1.78
CA GLU A 222 -17.93 -12.15 0.62
C GLU A 222 -17.01 -12.77 -0.44
N LEU A 223 -15.89 -13.38 -0.04
CA LEU A 223 -14.97 -14.06 -0.96
C LEU A 223 -15.65 -15.24 -1.67
N VAL A 224 -16.41 -16.05 -0.92
CA VAL A 224 -17.17 -17.17 -1.50
C VAL A 224 -18.23 -16.65 -2.47
N GLU A 225 -18.93 -15.57 -2.14
CA GLU A 225 -19.95 -14.95 -3.01
C GLU A 225 -19.33 -14.43 -4.32
N GLN A 226 -18.19 -13.74 -4.25
CA GLN A 226 -17.45 -13.28 -5.44
C GLN A 226 -16.99 -14.43 -6.33
N VAL A 227 -16.50 -15.53 -5.73
CA VAL A 227 -16.12 -16.74 -6.49
C VAL A 227 -17.34 -17.32 -7.21
N VAL A 228 -18.49 -17.39 -6.55
CA VAL A 228 -19.75 -17.89 -7.14
C VAL A 228 -20.17 -17.02 -8.33
N GLU A 229 -20.10 -15.70 -8.19
CA GLU A 229 -20.42 -14.75 -9.25
C GLU A 229 -19.50 -14.94 -10.46
N LEU A 230 -18.18 -14.95 -10.26
CA LEU A 230 -17.22 -15.16 -11.34
C LEU A 230 -17.40 -16.52 -12.04
N MET A 231 -17.60 -17.59 -11.27
CA MET A 231 -17.83 -18.92 -11.86
C MET A 231 -19.17 -19.00 -12.61
N SER A 232 -20.17 -18.25 -12.16
CA SER A 232 -21.48 -18.13 -12.84
C SER A 232 -21.34 -17.37 -14.16
N ASP A 233 -20.57 -16.29 -14.18
CA ASP A 233 -20.34 -15.48 -15.38
C ASP A 233 -19.58 -16.25 -16.46
N ILE A 234 -18.62 -17.10 -16.07
CA ILE A 234 -17.84 -17.95 -16.98
C ILE A 234 -18.61 -19.25 -17.33
N GLY A 235 -19.72 -19.54 -16.65
CA GLY A 235 -20.57 -20.70 -16.93
C GLY A 235 -19.96 -22.05 -16.53
N ILE A 236 -19.05 -22.05 -15.54
CA ILE A 236 -18.30 -23.24 -15.10
C ILE A 236 -18.86 -23.89 -13.83
N ILE A 237 -19.89 -23.30 -13.23
CA ILE A 237 -20.52 -23.81 -12.00
C ILE A 237 -21.89 -24.46 -12.27
N GLU A 238 -22.09 -25.65 -11.70
CA GLU A 238 -23.37 -26.35 -11.74
C GLU A 238 -24.36 -25.75 -10.73
N GLN A 239 -25.67 -25.86 -11.01
CA GLN A 239 -26.72 -25.27 -10.17
C GLN A 239 -26.70 -25.80 -8.73
N ASP A 240 -26.43 -27.09 -8.55
CA ASP A 240 -26.36 -27.72 -7.23
C ASP A 240 -25.18 -27.21 -6.40
N ASP A 241 -24.03 -26.94 -7.04
CA ASP A 241 -22.85 -26.42 -6.36
C ASP A 241 -22.99 -24.93 -6.03
N ARG A 242 -23.64 -24.18 -6.92
CA ARG A 242 -24.03 -22.79 -6.66
C ARG A 242 -24.93 -22.67 -5.42
N SER A 243 -25.92 -23.55 -5.28
CA SER A 243 -26.81 -23.55 -4.10
C SER A 243 -26.02 -23.82 -2.81
N LYS A 244 -25.12 -24.82 -2.81
CA LYS A 244 -24.31 -25.16 -1.63
C LYS A 244 -23.38 -24.01 -1.21
N LEU A 245 -22.86 -23.24 -2.17
CA LEU A 245 -22.02 -22.08 -1.87
C LEU A 245 -22.82 -20.95 -1.23
N TYR A 246 -24.01 -20.64 -1.73
CA TYR A 246 -24.86 -19.65 -1.07
C TYR A 246 -25.35 -20.12 0.32
N ASP A 247 -25.57 -21.42 0.52
CA ASP A 247 -25.85 -21.96 1.86
C ASP A 247 -24.66 -21.77 2.80
N LEU A 248 -23.43 -21.97 2.31
CA LEU A 248 -22.20 -21.69 3.07
C LEU A 248 -22.07 -20.20 3.38
N VAL A 249 -22.33 -19.30 2.42
CA VAL A 249 -22.34 -17.84 2.64
C VAL A 249 -23.34 -17.49 3.74
N ALA A 250 -24.55 -18.04 3.70
CA ALA A 250 -25.55 -17.79 4.73
C ALA A 250 -25.11 -18.29 6.12
N GLU A 251 -24.48 -19.47 6.20
CA GLU A 251 -23.99 -20.02 7.47
C GLU A 251 -22.75 -19.28 8.01
N LEU A 252 -21.87 -18.80 7.13
CA LEU A 252 -20.73 -17.95 7.52
C LEU A 252 -21.21 -16.64 8.16
N ARG A 253 -22.20 -15.98 7.55
CA ARG A 253 -22.83 -14.75 8.08
C ARG A 253 -23.60 -14.96 9.41
N LEU A 254 -23.80 -16.20 9.85
CA LEU A 254 -24.38 -16.51 11.16
C LEU A 254 -23.33 -16.67 12.27
N LEU A 255 -22.05 -16.78 11.92
CA LEU A 255 -20.96 -16.84 12.90
C LEU A 255 -20.66 -15.43 13.44
N PRO A 256 -20.17 -15.32 14.70
CA PRO A 256 -19.64 -14.05 15.20
C PRO A 256 -18.43 -13.62 14.36
N ASP A 257 -18.39 -12.35 13.97
CA ASP A 257 -17.31 -11.82 13.13
C ASP A 257 -16.03 -11.55 13.94
N ASP A 258 -16.14 -11.47 15.27
CA ASP A 258 -15.08 -11.23 16.24
C ASP A 258 -14.41 -12.52 16.76
N LEU A 259 -14.48 -13.62 15.99
CA LEU A 259 -13.82 -14.87 16.35
C LEU A 259 -12.28 -14.68 16.36
N PRO A 260 -11.58 -15.25 17.36
CA PRO A 260 -10.12 -15.19 17.40
C PRO A 260 -9.53 -16.01 16.23
N PRO A 261 -8.41 -15.58 15.65
CA PRO A 261 -7.75 -16.32 14.58
C PRO A 261 -7.52 -17.79 14.95
N PRO A 262 -7.70 -18.76 14.02
CA PRO A 262 -7.50 -20.18 14.32
C PRO A 262 -6.11 -20.49 14.89
N GLU A 263 -5.10 -19.72 14.51
CA GLU A 263 -3.71 -19.84 14.96
C GLU A 263 -3.52 -19.52 16.45
N GLU A 264 -4.47 -18.80 17.07
CA GLU A 264 -4.46 -18.48 18.50
C GLU A 264 -5.09 -19.57 19.37
N LEU A 265 -5.75 -20.57 18.75
CA LEU A 265 -6.33 -21.70 19.47
C LEU A 265 -5.30 -22.83 19.66
N ASP A 266 -5.36 -23.50 20.81
CA ASP A 266 -4.56 -24.71 21.07
C ASP A 266 -4.80 -25.81 20.02
N ASP A 267 -6.01 -25.83 19.44
CA ASP A 267 -6.38 -26.69 18.33
C ASP A 267 -7.17 -25.87 17.28
N PRO A 268 -6.53 -25.46 16.18
CA PRO A 268 -7.17 -24.69 15.10
C PRO A 268 -8.39 -25.40 14.47
N SER A 269 -8.47 -26.73 14.59
CA SER A 269 -9.61 -27.50 14.06
C SER A 269 -10.89 -27.31 14.89
N GLN A 270 -10.79 -26.76 16.10
CA GLN A 270 -11.93 -26.39 16.94
C GLN A 270 -12.52 -25.02 16.57
N HIS A 271 -11.86 -24.24 15.71
CA HIS A 271 -12.36 -22.95 15.29
C HIS A 271 -13.73 -23.10 14.60
N PRO A 272 -14.79 -22.35 14.99
CA PRO A 272 -16.15 -22.54 14.46
C PRO A 272 -16.24 -22.44 12.93
N MET A 273 -15.51 -21.50 12.32
CA MET A 273 -15.44 -21.38 10.86
C MET A 273 -14.69 -22.55 10.23
N MET A 274 -13.62 -23.07 10.87
CA MET A 274 -12.90 -24.24 10.36
C MET A 274 -13.76 -25.50 10.46
N GLN A 275 -14.53 -25.66 11.53
CA GLN A 275 -15.51 -26.74 11.66
C GLN A 275 -16.60 -26.65 10.59
N LEU A 276 -17.09 -25.45 10.29
CA LEU A 276 -18.07 -25.22 9.24
C LEU A 276 -17.51 -25.63 7.87
N ILE A 277 -16.31 -25.17 7.55
CA ILE A 277 -15.60 -25.52 6.32
C ILE A 277 -15.37 -27.05 6.21
N LEU A 278 -14.90 -27.67 7.29
CA LEU A 278 -14.68 -29.12 7.35
C LEU A 278 -15.98 -29.91 7.23
N GLN A 279 -17.08 -29.42 7.81
CA GLN A 279 -18.41 -30.03 7.73
C GLN A 279 -18.98 -29.99 6.32
N LYS A 280 -18.70 -28.92 5.55
CA LYS A 280 -19.10 -28.86 4.14
C LYS A 280 -18.34 -29.87 3.28
N GLY A 281 -17.18 -30.38 3.71
CA GLY A 281 -16.54 -31.58 3.16
C GLY A 281 -15.63 -31.36 1.94
N GLU A 282 -15.16 -32.46 1.33
CA GLU A 282 -14.10 -32.50 0.29
C GLU A 282 -14.28 -31.57 -0.92
N TRP A 283 -15.50 -31.08 -1.19
CA TRP A 283 -15.75 -30.20 -2.34
C TRP A 283 -15.28 -28.76 -2.09
N PHE A 284 -15.33 -28.25 -0.86
CA PHE A 284 -14.74 -26.93 -0.54
C PHE A 284 -13.21 -26.97 -0.66
N VAL A 285 -12.57 -28.08 -0.28
CA VAL A 285 -11.12 -28.31 -0.48
C VAL A 285 -10.73 -28.25 -1.96
N LYS A 286 -11.63 -28.60 -2.89
CA LYS A 286 -11.38 -28.45 -4.34
C LYS A 286 -11.47 -26.99 -4.81
N LEU A 287 -12.27 -26.18 -4.12
CA LEU A 287 -12.40 -24.74 -4.38
C LEU A 287 -11.30 -23.94 -3.66
N TRP A 288 -10.75 -24.46 -2.56
CA TRP A 288 -9.74 -23.79 -1.75
C TRP A 288 -8.52 -23.32 -2.55
N PRO A 289 -7.94 -24.08 -3.50
CA PRO A 289 -6.87 -23.56 -4.36
C PRO A 289 -7.30 -22.38 -5.23
N MET A 290 -8.56 -22.31 -5.68
CA MET A 290 -9.08 -21.19 -6.47
C MET A 290 -9.34 -19.97 -5.57
N ILE A 291 -9.92 -20.18 -4.39
CA ILE A 291 -10.12 -19.14 -3.36
C ILE A 291 -8.76 -18.60 -2.93
N GLN A 292 -7.80 -19.47 -2.61
CA GLN A 292 -6.42 -19.12 -2.29
C GLN A 292 -5.73 -18.42 -3.46
N SER A 293 -6.00 -18.81 -4.71
CA SER A 293 -5.52 -18.12 -5.92
C SER A 293 -6.30 -16.84 -6.25
N MET A 294 -7.34 -16.48 -5.50
CA MET A 294 -8.01 -15.17 -5.58
C MET A 294 -7.61 -14.27 -4.39
N ILE A 295 -7.28 -14.88 -3.24
CA ILE A 295 -6.66 -14.24 -2.08
C ILE A 295 -5.19 -13.89 -2.37
N GLN A 296 -4.40 -14.84 -2.90
CA GLN A 296 -2.98 -14.64 -3.24
C GLN A 296 -2.75 -13.47 -4.21
N PRO A 297 -3.57 -13.25 -5.26
CA PRO A 297 -3.52 -12.08 -6.11
C PRO A 297 -3.53 -10.74 -5.40
N ARG A 298 -4.12 -10.62 -4.21
CA ARG A 298 -4.16 -9.32 -3.52
C ARG A 298 -2.77 -8.81 -3.13
N ILE A 299 -1.77 -9.71 -3.08
CA ILE A 299 -0.35 -9.32 -2.98
C ILE A 299 0.48 -9.85 -4.17
N ALA A 300 0.11 -10.96 -4.80
CA ALA A 300 0.90 -11.64 -5.84
C ALA A 300 0.45 -11.40 -7.30
N SER A 301 -0.68 -10.73 -7.57
CA SER A 301 -1.11 -10.44 -8.97
C SER A 301 -0.64 -9.10 -9.54
N TYR A 302 0.22 -8.36 -8.82
CA TYR A 302 1.00 -7.28 -9.42
C TYR A 302 2.13 -7.77 -10.34
N ALA A 303 2.19 -9.07 -10.61
CA ALA A 303 3.00 -9.67 -11.66
C ALA A 303 2.10 -10.42 -12.66
N SER A 304 1.55 -9.71 -13.64
CA SER A 304 1.10 -10.37 -14.88
C SER A 304 2.19 -10.25 -15.95
N PRO A 305 2.58 -11.37 -16.59
CA PRO A 305 3.31 -11.35 -17.85
C PRO A 305 2.30 -11.32 -18.99
N GLU A 306 2.17 -10.22 -19.72
CA GLU A 306 1.56 -10.30 -21.05
C GLU A 306 2.40 -9.55 -22.09
N ASN A 307 2.86 -10.36 -23.05
CA ASN A 307 3.34 -9.95 -24.35
C ASN A 307 2.42 -8.88 -24.93
N THR A 308 2.94 -7.68 -25.11
CA THR A 308 2.37 -6.70 -26.03
C THR A 308 2.65 -7.15 -27.45
N ASP A 309 1.78 -8.01 -27.97
CA ASP A 309 1.59 -8.20 -29.40
C ASP A 309 0.09 -8.12 -29.69
N GLN A 310 -0.45 -6.91 -29.58
CA GLN A 310 -1.56 -6.47 -30.41
C GLN A 310 -1.65 -4.95 -30.44
N ARG A 311 -1.46 -4.44 -31.66
CA ARG A 311 -1.71 -3.06 -32.06
C ARG A 311 -3.19 -2.77 -31.81
N ASP A 312 -3.50 -1.66 -31.16
CA ASP A 312 -4.64 -0.87 -31.57
C ASP A 312 -4.39 0.61 -31.28
N ASN A 313 -4.36 1.36 -32.38
CA ASN A 313 -4.36 2.82 -32.43
C ASN A 313 -5.72 3.32 -31.93
N HIS A 314 -5.73 4.12 -30.87
CA HIS A 314 -6.73 5.18 -30.75
C HIS A 314 -6.05 6.43 -30.17
N SER A 315 -5.69 7.32 -31.10
CA SER A 315 -5.59 8.75 -30.90
C SER A 315 -6.96 9.32 -30.55
N ASP A 316 -6.94 10.53 -29.97
CA ASP A 316 -8.07 11.46 -29.72
C ASP A 316 -8.51 11.42 -28.24
N PHE A 317 -8.57 12.49 -27.44
CA PHE A 317 -8.52 13.94 -27.57
C PHE A 317 -8.03 14.49 -26.21
N ILE A 318 -7.32 15.63 -26.15
CA ILE A 318 -7.81 16.94 -25.63
C ILE A 318 -6.93 18.04 -26.30
N PRO A 319 -7.41 19.29 -26.50
CA PRO A 319 -7.26 20.09 -27.74
C PRO A 319 -5.86 20.66 -27.98
#